data_AF-A0A5N6W5H4-F1
#
_entry.id   AF-A0A5N6W5H4-F1
#
_cell.length_a   1.000
_cell.length_b   1.000
_cell.length_c   1.000
_cell.angle_alpha   90.00
_cell.angle_beta   90.00
_cell.angle_gamma   90.00
#
_symmetry.space_group_name_H-M   'P 1'
#
loop_
_entity.id
_entity.type
_entity.pdbx_description
1 polymer ?
#
loop_
_entity_poly.entity_id
_entity_poly.type
_entity_poly.pdbx_seq_one_letter_code
_entity_poly.pdbx_strand_id
1 'polypeptide(L)'
;MIIRDGGLNQQKIPKRERRREFQDFVKMINYKSLPLLDDTVTEVLLEQVPGISGTLDMNNSAEGASNRIANLAGNLRYCIREDPERVIHPLCNELPFHQIDASEITEDAEIKDGIFHVSHNQRLYILKVVNRPLYWPRDTDVIRKELESLACFYNVPNSVHTTGAAASDNPYKTFKTRNVPPVVIGILLEAHSGGSLQQAFAEHRTGVHFHEAGWTHMDIKLSNVVRDAEGTPY
;
A
#
# COMPACT_ATOMS: atom_id res chain seq x y z
N MET A 1 -6.58 18.72 -8.76
CA MET A 1 -7.57 19.49 -9.55
C MET A 1 -7.49 20.98 -9.19
N ILE A 2 -7.12 21.84 -10.15
CA ILE A 2 -7.18 23.30 -10.00
C ILE A 2 -8.34 23.78 -10.86
N ILE A 3 -9.44 24.19 -10.23
CA ILE A 3 -10.54 24.87 -10.94
C ILE A 3 -10.09 26.31 -11.12
N ARG A 4 -9.81 26.72 -12.37
CA ARG A 4 -9.56 28.13 -12.72
C ARG A 4 -10.90 28.72 -13.17
N ASP A 5 -11.58 29.38 -12.24
CA ASP A 5 -12.76 30.18 -12.57
C ASP A 5 -12.29 31.57 -13.01
N GLY A 6 -12.61 31.93 -14.24
CA GLY A 6 -12.29 33.23 -14.83
C GLY A 6 -13.30 34.28 -14.35
N GLY A 7 -13.11 34.80 -13.14
CA GLY A 7 -13.99 35.83 -12.59
C GLY A 7 -13.31 36.63 -11.48
N LEU A 8 -13.20 37.95 -11.71
CA LEU A 8 -12.67 38.93 -10.77
C LEU A 8 -13.44 38.92 -9.42
N ASN A 9 -12.71 38.96 -8.31
CA ASN A 9 -13.18 39.14 -6.92
C ASN A 9 -14.07 38.03 -6.30
N GLN A 10 -13.53 36.83 -6.10
CA GLN A 10 -14.05 35.90 -5.08
C GLN A 10 -13.12 35.89 -3.86
N GLN A 11 -13.64 36.20 -2.67
CA GLN A 11 -12.98 35.85 -1.41
C GLN A 11 -12.60 34.37 -1.47
N LYS A 12 -11.30 34.08 -1.42
CA LYS A 12 -10.80 32.71 -1.52
C LYS A 12 -11.29 31.92 -0.31
N ILE A 13 -12.24 31.03 -0.54
CA ILE A 13 -12.72 30.07 0.47
C ILE A 13 -11.49 29.38 1.09
N PRO A 14 -11.37 29.36 2.43
CA PRO A 14 -10.26 28.72 3.12
C PRO A 14 -10.02 27.29 2.63
N LYS A 15 -8.75 26.88 2.54
CA LYS A 15 -8.37 25.52 2.08
C LYS A 15 -9.08 24.41 2.86
N ARG A 16 -9.27 24.60 4.17
CA ARG A 16 -9.95 23.63 5.05
C ARG A 16 -11.42 23.44 4.66
N GLU A 17 -12.10 24.53 4.37
CA GLU A 17 -13.51 24.50 3.99
C GLU A 17 -13.69 23.87 2.60
N ARG A 18 -12.88 24.27 1.61
CA ARG A 18 -12.87 23.62 0.28
C ARG A 18 -12.59 22.11 0.35
N ARG A 19 -11.70 21.67 1.24
CA ARG A 19 -11.43 20.24 1.46
C ARG A 19 -12.66 19.53 2.01
N ARG A 20 -13.36 20.14 2.97
CA ARG A 20 -14.58 19.57 3.55
C ARG A 20 -15.68 19.46 2.51
N GLU A 21 -15.94 20.53 1.76
CA GLU A 21 -16.93 20.53 0.66
C GLU A 21 -16.64 19.43 -0.38
N PHE A 22 -15.37 19.26 -0.76
CA PHE A 22 -14.97 18.20 -1.68
C PHE A 22 -15.19 16.80 -1.10
N GLN A 23 -14.82 16.58 0.18
CA GLN A 23 -15.05 15.30 0.85
C GLN A 23 -16.53 14.96 0.96
N ASP A 24 -17.36 15.95 1.28
CA ASP A 24 -18.80 15.78 1.37
C ASP A 24 -19.39 15.46 -0.03
N PHE A 25 -18.90 16.13 -1.08
CA PHE A 25 -19.27 15.82 -2.46
C PHE A 25 -18.92 14.38 -2.86
N VAL A 26 -17.69 13.94 -2.61
CA VAL A 26 -17.23 12.56 -2.92
C VAL A 26 -18.10 11.52 -2.23
N LYS A 27 -18.52 11.77 -0.98
CA LYS A 27 -19.41 10.86 -0.23
C LYS A 27 -20.83 10.78 -0.79
N MET A 28 -21.29 11.82 -1.50
CA MET A 28 -22.63 11.85 -2.11
C MET A 28 -22.71 11.01 -3.39
N ILE A 29 -21.58 10.72 -4.03
CA ILE A 29 -21.55 9.95 -5.28
C ILE A 29 -22.10 8.54 -5.05
N ASN A 30 -23.08 8.14 -5.87
CA ASN A 30 -23.56 6.77 -5.88
C ASN A 30 -22.62 5.88 -6.69
N TYR A 31 -21.55 5.39 -6.08
CA TYR A 31 -20.57 4.53 -6.75
C TYR A 31 -21.15 3.23 -7.32
N LYS A 32 -22.29 2.75 -6.80
CA LYS A 32 -22.96 1.53 -7.31
C LYS A 32 -23.61 1.74 -8.68
N SER A 33 -23.87 2.99 -9.06
CA SER A 33 -24.43 3.35 -10.37
C SER A 33 -23.37 3.43 -11.47
N LEU A 34 -22.09 3.52 -11.09
CA LEU A 34 -21.00 3.69 -12.04
C LEU A 34 -20.63 2.33 -12.65
N PRO A 35 -20.39 2.24 -13.97
CA PRO A 35 -19.89 1.02 -14.59
C PRO A 35 -18.39 0.89 -14.30
N LEU A 36 -18.06 0.51 -13.06
CA LEU A 36 -16.69 0.27 -12.62
C LEU A 36 -16.07 -0.89 -13.41
N LEU A 37 -14.77 -0.78 -13.67
CA LEU A 37 -13.99 -1.80 -14.38
C LEU A 37 -13.61 -2.93 -13.43
N ASP A 38 -13.60 -4.14 -13.98
CA ASP A 38 -13.35 -5.36 -13.23
C ASP A 38 -11.87 -5.62 -13.02
N ASP A 39 -11.52 -6.19 -11.86
CA ASP A 39 -10.16 -6.65 -11.52
C ASP A 39 -9.06 -5.57 -11.64
N THR A 40 -9.42 -4.28 -11.55
CA THR A 40 -8.49 -3.15 -11.72
C THR A 40 -8.95 -1.89 -10.95
N VAL A 41 -8.10 -0.86 -10.94
CA VAL A 41 -8.44 0.46 -10.41
C VAL A 41 -9.18 1.26 -11.48
N THR A 42 -10.40 1.67 -11.17
CA THR A 42 -11.21 2.53 -12.04
C THR A 42 -10.96 4.01 -11.74
N GLU A 43 -10.53 4.77 -12.73
CA GLU A 43 -10.46 6.23 -12.66
C GLU A 43 -11.76 6.84 -13.18
N VAL A 44 -12.40 7.67 -12.35
CA VAL A 44 -13.60 8.44 -12.70
C VAL A 44 -13.22 9.90 -12.91
N LEU A 45 -13.18 10.32 -14.17
CA LEU A 45 -12.88 11.69 -14.56
C LEU A 45 -14.17 12.50 -14.57
N LEU A 46 -14.21 13.59 -13.81
CA LEU A 46 -15.36 14.51 -13.74
C LEU A 46 -15.06 15.79 -14.52
N GLU A 47 -15.84 16.06 -15.55
CA GLU A 47 -15.68 17.22 -16.41
C GLU A 47 -17.00 17.98 -16.58
N GLN A 48 -16.93 19.30 -16.67
CA GLN A 48 -18.08 20.15 -16.97
C GLN A 48 -18.16 20.37 -18.48
N VAL A 49 -18.73 19.40 -19.21
CA VAL A 49 -18.78 19.42 -20.67
C VAL A 49 -20.23 19.43 -21.17
N PRO A 50 -20.60 20.30 -22.13
CA PRO A 50 -21.84 20.16 -22.88
C PRO A 50 -21.71 18.97 -23.88
N GLY A 51 -22.33 17.82 -23.59
CA GLY A 51 -22.26 16.63 -24.44
C GLY A 51 -22.80 15.33 -23.82
N ILE A 52 -22.75 14.24 -24.60
CA ILE A 52 -23.46 12.93 -24.44
C ILE A 52 -22.83 12.00 -23.37
N SER A 53 -22.03 12.51 -22.44
CA SER A 53 -21.42 11.66 -21.39
C SER A 53 -22.37 11.40 -20.22
N GLY A 54 -22.14 10.31 -19.49
CA GLY A 54 -22.98 9.87 -18.38
C GLY A 54 -23.16 10.93 -17.29
N THR A 55 -24.37 11.04 -16.76
CA THR A 55 -24.68 11.92 -15.62
C THR A 55 -24.31 11.21 -14.33
N LEU A 56 -23.68 11.91 -13.40
CA LEU A 56 -23.29 11.34 -12.11
C LEU A 56 -24.54 11.16 -11.22
N ASP A 57 -24.88 9.92 -10.91
CA ASP A 57 -25.97 9.64 -9.96
C ASP A 57 -25.48 9.89 -8.53
N MET A 58 -26.35 10.53 -7.75
CA MET A 58 -26.07 10.96 -6.39
C MET A 58 -27.01 10.26 -5.44
N ASN A 59 -26.50 9.80 -4.30
CA ASN A 59 -27.35 9.28 -3.24
C ASN A 59 -28.21 10.44 -2.71
N ASN A 60 -29.46 10.52 -3.16
CA ASN A 60 -30.42 11.55 -2.78
C ASN A 60 -30.73 11.48 -1.28
N SER A 61 -29.91 12.13 -0.46
CA SER A 61 -30.16 12.33 0.97
C SER A 61 -29.63 13.68 1.43
N ALA A 62 -30.02 14.75 0.72
CA ALA A 62 -29.66 16.09 1.12
C ALA A 62 -30.79 17.09 0.87
N GLU A 63 -31.92 16.87 1.54
CA GLU A 63 -32.60 18.01 2.16
C GLU A 63 -31.60 18.64 3.16
N GLY A 64 -30.68 19.48 2.67
CA GLY A 64 -29.73 20.22 3.53
C GLY A 64 -28.29 20.37 3.04
N ALA A 65 -27.86 19.84 1.89
CA ALA A 65 -26.48 20.06 1.45
C ALA A 65 -26.32 21.46 0.84
N SER A 66 -25.83 22.41 1.66
CA SER A 66 -25.29 23.70 1.22
C SER A 66 -24.01 23.57 0.34
N ASN A 67 -23.77 22.41 -0.27
CA ASN A 67 -22.55 22.13 -1.01
C ASN A 67 -22.67 22.69 -2.43
N ARG A 68 -21.91 23.76 -2.70
CA ARG A 68 -21.84 24.39 -4.02
C ARG A 68 -21.41 23.40 -5.11
N ILE A 69 -20.55 22.43 -4.78
CA ILE A 69 -20.07 21.40 -5.70
C ILE A 69 -21.18 20.39 -6.01
N ALA A 70 -22.05 20.07 -5.03
CA ALA A 70 -23.22 19.22 -5.27
C ALA A 70 -24.25 19.90 -6.19
N ASN A 71 -24.45 21.22 -6.06
CA ASN A 71 -25.29 21.97 -7.00
C ASN A 71 -24.74 21.96 -8.44
N LEU A 72 -23.41 21.84 -8.59
CA LEU A 72 -22.76 21.68 -9.90
C LEU A 72 -22.85 20.24 -10.43
N ALA A 73 -23.19 19.26 -9.60
CA ALA A 73 -23.19 17.85 -9.97
C ALA A 73 -24.10 17.52 -11.15
N GLY A 74 -25.25 18.19 -11.27
CA GLY A 74 -26.15 18.02 -12.41
C GLY A 74 -25.54 18.43 -13.76
N ASN A 75 -24.48 19.25 -13.73
CA ASN A 75 -23.72 19.69 -14.89
C ASN A 75 -22.39 18.94 -15.07
N LEU A 76 -22.02 18.08 -14.12
CA LEU A 76 -20.83 17.25 -14.22
C LEU A 76 -21.15 16.00 -15.02
N ARG A 77 -20.32 15.76 -16.02
CA ARG A 77 -20.27 14.52 -16.77
C ARG A 77 -19.10 13.69 -16.30
N TYR A 78 -19.22 12.38 -16.39
CA TYR A 78 -18.11 11.49 -16.08
C TYR A 78 -17.62 10.72 -17.30
N CYS A 79 -16.33 10.42 -17.29
CA CYS A 79 -15.69 9.43 -18.14
C CYS A 79 -15.02 8.40 -17.24
N ILE A 80 -15.13 7.13 -17.60
CA ILE A 80 -14.49 6.02 -16.90
C ILE A 80 -13.36 5.48 -17.76
N ARG A 81 -12.21 5.27 -17.13
CA ARG A 81 -11.09 4.55 -17.74
C ARG A 81 -10.36 3.74 -16.67
N GLU A 82 -9.54 2.81 -17.13
CA GLU A 82 -8.56 2.15 -16.26
C GLU A 82 -7.52 3.17 -15.82
N ASP A 83 -7.07 3.07 -14.57
CA ASP A 83 -5.94 3.87 -14.07
C ASP A 83 -4.74 3.74 -15.02
N PRO A 84 -4.26 4.85 -15.65
CA PRO A 84 -3.15 4.81 -16.59
C PRO A 84 -1.85 4.31 -15.97
N GLU A 85 -1.67 4.51 -14.67
CA GLU A 85 -0.50 4.03 -13.95
C GLU A 85 -0.62 2.56 -13.54
N ARG A 86 -1.79 1.94 -13.75
CA ARG A 86 -2.17 0.54 -13.46
C ARG A 86 -1.36 -0.11 -12.35
N VAL A 87 -1.97 -0.22 -11.18
CA VAL A 87 -1.39 -0.94 -10.06
C VAL A 87 -1.35 -2.45 -10.32
N ILE A 88 -0.16 -3.05 -10.23
CA ILE A 88 0.03 -4.50 -10.40
C ILE A 88 0.83 -5.03 -9.21
N HIS A 89 0.25 -5.93 -8.43
CA HIS A 89 0.99 -6.63 -7.38
C HIS A 89 1.94 -7.68 -7.97
N PRO A 90 3.08 -7.97 -7.31
CA PRO A 90 3.99 -9.02 -7.76
C PRO A 90 3.26 -10.37 -7.73
N LEU A 91 3.35 -11.15 -8.81
CA LEU A 91 2.80 -12.49 -8.80
C LEU A 91 3.68 -13.42 -7.98
N CYS A 92 3.04 -14.36 -7.31
CA CYS A 92 3.74 -15.37 -6.52
C CYS A 92 4.73 -16.23 -7.33
N ASN A 93 4.41 -16.52 -8.59
CA ASN A 93 5.24 -17.34 -9.48
C ASN A 93 6.46 -16.59 -10.06
N GLU A 94 6.57 -15.27 -9.87
CA GLU A 94 7.73 -14.48 -10.28
C GLU A 94 8.94 -14.74 -9.36
N LEU A 95 8.73 -15.37 -8.21
CA LEU A 95 9.64 -15.28 -7.08
C LEU A 95 10.03 -16.66 -6.55
N PRO A 96 11.32 -16.92 -6.28
CA PRO A 96 11.82 -18.24 -5.87
C PRO A 96 11.63 -18.52 -4.36
N PHE A 97 10.67 -17.87 -3.71
CA PHE A 97 10.44 -18.00 -2.26
C PHE A 97 9.27 -18.92 -1.95
N HIS A 98 9.33 -19.54 -0.77
CA HIS A 98 8.18 -20.24 -0.23
C HIS A 98 7.03 -19.25 -0.01
N GLN A 99 5.82 -19.63 -0.41
CA GLN A 99 4.63 -18.79 -0.30
C GLN A 99 3.78 -19.33 0.84
N ILE A 100 3.35 -18.42 1.71
CA ILE A 100 2.43 -18.72 2.80
C ILE A 100 1.15 -17.95 2.54
N ASP A 101 0.01 -18.65 2.53
CA ASP A 101 -1.30 -18.00 2.40
C ASP A 101 -1.51 -17.09 3.60
N ALA A 102 -1.80 -15.82 3.33
CA ALA A 102 -2.00 -14.80 4.35
C ALA A 102 -3.14 -15.14 5.32
N SER A 103 -4.11 -15.95 4.90
CA SER A 103 -5.19 -16.43 5.77
C SER A 103 -4.74 -17.45 6.81
N GLU A 104 -3.58 -18.07 6.62
CA GLU A 104 -2.97 -18.99 7.59
C GLU A 104 -2.09 -18.26 8.61
N ILE A 105 -1.79 -16.98 8.38
CA ILE A 105 -0.93 -16.16 9.22
C ILE A 105 -1.78 -15.52 10.31
N THR A 106 -1.37 -15.68 11.57
CA THR A 106 -2.00 -15.00 12.71
C THR A 106 -1.18 -13.77 13.05
N GLU A 107 -1.81 -12.58 13.01
CA GLU A 107 -1.17 -11.35 13.44
C GLU A 107 -1.17 -11.24 14.97
N ASP A 108 0.01 -11.01 15.56
CA ASP A 108 0.18 -10.91 17.00
C ASP A 108 0.24 -9.44 17.46
N ALA A 109 1.12 -8.64 16.85
CA ALA A 109 1.28 -7.21 17.18
C ALA A 109 1.98 -6.42 16.07
N GLU A 110 1.57 -5.18 15.85
CA GLU A 110 2.29 -4.23 15.01
C GLU A 110 3.50 -3.65 15.77
N ILE A 111 4.70 -3.78 15.20
CA ILE A 111 5.95 -3.22 15.73
C ILE A 111 6.07 -1.75 15.32
N LYS A 112 5.80 -1.50 14.04
CA LYS A 112 5.91 -0.21 13.36
C LYS A 112 5.08 -0.26 12.08
N ASP A 113 4.61 0.89 11.62
CA ASP A 113 3.88 1.07 10.35
C ASP A 113 4.29 0.08 9.24
N GLY A 114 3.46 -0.96 9.05
CA GLY A 114 3.65 -2.01 8.03
C GLY A 114 4.62 -3.14 8.39
N ILE A 115 4.98 -3.29 9.66
CA ILE A 115 5.86 -4.34 10.18
C ILE A 115 5.17 -4.98 11.39
N PHE A 116 4.86 -6.27 11.27
CA PHE A 116 4.05 -7.01 12.23
C PHE A 116 4.82 -8.23 12.75
N HIS A 117 4.69 -8.51 14.05
CA HIS A 117 4.90 -9.84 14.57
C HIS A 117 3.72 -10.71 14.16
N VAL A 118 4.03 -11.86 13.57
CA VAL A 118 3.01 -12.82 13.15
C VAL A 118 3.45 -14.23 13.49
N SER A 119 2.50 -15.15 13.56
CA SER A 119 2.74 -16.57 13.77
C SER A 119 2.14 -17.42 12.65
N HIS A 120 2.87 -18.47 12.24
CA HIS A 120 2.39 -19.52 11.33
C HIS A 120 2.94 -20.85 11.80
N ASN A 121 2.08 -21.86 11.96
CA ASN A 121 2.45 -23.20 12.44
C ASN A 121 3.32 -23.17 13.72
N GLN A 122 2.94 -22.34 14.70
CA GLN A 122 3.64 -22.17 15.99
C GLN A 122 5.06 -21.59 15.89
N ARG A 123 5.47 -21.10 14.70
CA ARG A 123 6.71 -20.34 14.50
C ARG A 123 6.40 -18.85 14.39
N LEU A 124 7.29 -18.03 14.93
CA LEU A 124 7.18 -16.58 14.91
C LEU A 124 7.94 -16.01 13.70
N TYR A 125 7.36 -15.00 13.08
CA TYR A 125 7.89 -14.30 11.93
C TYR A 125 7.72 -12.78 12.09
N ILE A 126 8.47 -12.05 11.28
CA ILE A 126 8.21 -10.65 10.98
C ILE A 126 7.57 -10.57 9.61
N LEU A 127 6.35 -10.05 9.54
CA LEU A 127 5.69 -9.72 8.30
C LEU A 127 5.92 -8.24 7.98
N LYS A 128 6.52 -7.98 6.83
CA LYS A 128 6.66 -6.63 6.27
C LYS A 128 5.70 -6.45 5.09
N VAL A 129 4.84 -5.45 5.16
CA VAL A 129 3.88 -5.10 4.09
C VAL A 129 4.05 -3.65 3.67
N VAL A 130 3.57 -3.33 2.47
CA VAL A 130 3.42 -1.93 2.05
C VAL A 130 2.15 -1.38 2.69
N ASN A 131 2.29 -0.75 3.86
CA ASN A 131 1.15 -0.17 4.58
C ASN A 131 0.86 1.25 4.09
N ARG A 132 -0.02 1.39 3.09
CA ARG A 132 -0.55 2.69 2.70
C ARG A 132 -1.95 2.60 2.11
N PRO A 133 -2.76 3.68 2.16
CA PRO A 133 -4.14 3.66 1.70
C PRO A 133 -4.34 3.41 0.20
N LEU A 134 -3.34 3.77 -0.63
CA LEU A 134 -3.35 3.56 -2.08
C LEU A 134 -2.00 3.00 -2.49
N TYR A 135 -2.00 1.76 -2.96
CA TYR A 135 -0.82 1.10 -3.50
C TYR A 135 -0.44 1.76 -4.83
N TRP A 136 0.84 2.09 -5.02
CA TRP A 136 1.35 2.71 -6.24
C TRP A 136 2.19 1.72 -7.03
N PRO A 137 2.35 1.91 -8.35
CA PRO A 137 3.16 0.99 -9.16
C PRO A 137 4.61 0.83 -8.67
N ARG A 138 5.18 1.92 -8.12
CA ARG A 138 6.51 1.89 -7.51
C ARG A 138 6.62 0.99 -6.28
N ASP A 139 5.51 0.71 -5.61
CA ASP A 139 5.52 -0.17 -4.44
C ASP A 139 5.81 -1.61 -4.85
N THR A 140 5.34 -2.02 -6.03
CA THR A 140 5.69 -3.30 -6.63
C THR A 140 7.18 -3.41 -6.86
N ASP A 141 7.80 -2.35 -7.40
CA ASP A 141 9.24 -2.32 -7.66
C ASP A 141 10.05 -2.39 -6.35
N VAL A 142 9.57 -1.74 -5.29
CA VAL A 142 10.18 -1.82 -3.95
C VAL A 142 10.13 -3.25 -3.41
N ILE A 143 8.98 -3.92 -3.48
CA ILE A 143 8.85 -5.31 -3.01
C ILE A 143 9.78 -6.24 -3.81
N ARG A 144 9.77 -6.14 -5.14
CA ARG A 144 10.62 -6.98 -6.00
C ARG A 144 12.10 -6.77 -5.68
N LYS A 145 12.55 -5.52 -5.61
CA LYS A 145 13.96 -5.21 -5.33
C LYS A 145 14.39 -5.66 -3.94
N GLU A 146 13.50 -5.56 -2.96
CA GLU A 146 13.78 -6.05 -1.60
C GLU A 146 13.92 -7.57 -1.59
N LEU A 147 13.01 -8.29 -2.25
CA LEU A 147 13.08 -9.73 -2.41
C LEU A 147 14.34 -10.17 -3.19
N GLU A 148 14.68 -9.50 -4.28
CA GLU A 148 15.93 -9.74 -5.03
C GLU A 148 17.16 -9.54 -4.13
N SER A 149 17.17 -8.47 -3.33
CA SER A 149 18.27 -8.21 -2.38
C SER A 149 18.38 -9.35 -1.36
N LEU A 150 17.25 -9.77 -0.78
CA LEU A 150 17.23 -10.84 0.21
C LEU A 150 17.63 -12.20 -0.38
N ALA A 151 17.31 -12.48 -1.65
CA ALA A 151 17.83 -13.65 -2.35
C ALA A 151 19.36 -13.60 -2.49
N CYS A 152 19.95 -12.43 -2.77
CA CYS A 152 21.40 -12.28 -2.86
C CYS A 152 22.13 -12.52 -1.52
N PHE A 153 21.47 -12.26 -0.39
CA PHE A 153 22.03 -12.49 0.95
C PHE A 153 21.64 -13.86 1.54
N TYR A 154 21.05 -14.74 0.74
CA TYR A 154 20.75 -16.10 1.17
C TYR A 154 22.05 -16.84 1.56
N ASN A 155 22.08 -17.45 2.75
CA ASN A 155 23.25 -18.08 3.37
C ASN A 155 24.42 -17.15 3.73
N VAL A 156 24.24 -15.82 3.72
CA VAL A 156 25.22 -14.91 4.33
C VAL A 156 25.03 -14.95 5.85
N PRO A 157 26.08 -15.24 6.63
CA PRO A 157 26.02 -15.21 8.09
C PRO A 157 25.69 -13.80 8.59
N ASN A 158 25.00 -13.69 9.73
CA ASN A 158 24.67 -12.40 10.36
C ASN A 158 23.89 -11.46 9.41
N SER A 159 22.91 -12.03 8.70
CA SER A 159 21.97 -11.28 7.87
C SER A 159 20.59 -11.89 8.06
N VAL A 160 19.56 -11.05 8.14
CA VAL A 160 18.18 -11.51 8.26
C VAL A 160 17.78 -12.28 7.00
N HIS A 161 17.32 -13.52 7.16
CA HIS A 161 16.89 -14.36 6.04
C HIS A 161 15.39 -14.23 5.78
N THR A 162 15.05 -14.19 4.48
CA THR A 162 13.65 -14.33 4.06
C THR A 162 13.22 -15.76 4.22
N THR A 163 12.17 -15.99 5.01
CA THR A 163 11.56 -17.32 5.14
C THR A 163 10.51 -17.56 4.08
N GLY A 164 9.91 -16.50 3.53
CA GLY A 164 8.93 -16.62 2.46
C GLY A 164 8.29 -15.30 2.06
N ALA A 165 7.23 -15.41 1.28
CA ALA A 165 6.33 -14.32 0.93
C ALA A 165 4.92 -14.63 1.43
N ALA A 166 4.24 -13.61 1.98
CA ALA A 166 2.83 -13.70 2.28
C ALA A 166 2.04 -13.47 0.99
N ALA A 167 1.20 -14.44 0.65
CA ALA A 167 0.42 -14.49 -0.58
C ALA A 167 -1.08 -14.35 -0.27
N SER A 168 -1.82 -13.64 -1.12
CA SER A 168 -3.28 -13.53 -0.99
C SER A 168 -3.92 -13.37 -2.37
N ASP A 169 -5.26 -13.40 -2.41
CA ASP A 169 -6.01 -12.94 -3.57
C ASP A 169 -5.64 -11.49 -3.89
N ASN A 170 -5.63 -11.16 -5.19
CA ASN A 170 -5.37 -9.78 -5.61
C ASN A 170 -6.41 -8.84 -4.96
N PRO A 171 -6.00 -7.76 -4.26
CA PRO A 171 -6.94 -6.87 -3.57
C PRO A 171 -7.90 -6.14 -4.51
N TYR A 172 -7.59 -6.10 -5.81
CA TYR A 172 -8.46 -5.53 -6.84
C TYR A 172 -9.37 -6.57 -7.51
N LYS A 173 -9.29 -7.85 -7.13
CA LYS A 173 -10.14 -8.92 -7.68
C LYS A 173 -11.61 -8.66 -7.35
N THR A 174 -12.42 -8.43 -8.37
CA THR A 174 -13.87 -8.19 -8.20
C THR A 174 -14.72 -9.42 -8.52
N PHE A 175 -14.20 -10.39 -9.29
CA PHE A 175 -14.90 -11.63 -9.63
C PHE A 175 -14.34 -12.86 -8.91
N LYS A 176 -15.23 -13.65 -8.31
CA LYS A 176 -14.89 -14.91 -7.63
C LYS A 176 -14.56 -16.06 -8.59
N THR A 177 -14.94 -15.97 -9.86
CA THR A 177 -14.90 -17.08 -10.81
C THR A 177 -13.64 -17.14 -11.67
N ARG A 178 -12.82 -16.09 -11.66
CA ARG A 178 -11.51 -16.12 -12.33
C ARG A 178 -10.48 -16.68 -11.36
N ASN A 179 -9.90 -17.83 -11.72
CA ASN A 179 -8.68 -18.35 -11.10
C ASN A 179 -7.51 -17.41 -11.49
N VAL A 180 -7.43 -16.28 -10.81
CA VAL A 180 -6.28 -15.39 -10.88
C VAL A 180 -5.21 -15.95 -9.92
N PRO A 181 -3.93 -16.04 -10.34
CA PRO A 181 -2.87 -16.43 -9.44
C PRO A 181 -2.81 -15.51 -8.21
N PRO A 182 -2.47 -16.04 -7.02
CA PRO A 182 -2.28 -15.21 -5.84
C PRO A 182 -1.12 -14.23 -6.04
N VAL A 183 -1.22 -13.11 -5.35
CA VAL A 183 -0.23 -12.03 -5.40
C VAL A 183 0.50 -11.94 -4.08
N VAL A 184 1.74 -11.45 -4.14
CA VAL A 184 2.52 -11.16 -2.94
C VAL A 184 1.99 -9.87 -2.31
N ILE A 185 1.61 -9.97 -1.04
CA ILE A 185 1.14 -8.83 -0.23
C ILE A 185 2.17 -8.42 0.84
N GLY A 186 3.15 -9.27 1.12
CA GLY A 186 4.21 -8.98 2.09
C GLY A 186 5.37 -9.97 2.05
N ILE A 187 6.42 -9.62 2.78
CA ILE A 187 7.66 -10.40 2.92
C ILE A 187 7.70 -10.97 4.34
N LEU A 188 7.99 -12.27 4.47
CA LEU A 188 8.14 -12.95 5.73
C LEU A 188 9.62 -13.16 6.05
N LEU A 189 10.04 -12.60 7.18
CA LEU A 189 11.40 -12.70 7.71
C LEU A 189 11.38 -13.52 9.00
N GLU A 190 12.52 -14.12 9.34
CA GLU A 190 12.69 -14.77 10.63
C GLU A 190 12.52 -13.76 11.78
N ALA A 191 11.79 -14.14 12.82
CA ALA A 191 11.66 -13.31 14.02
C ALA A 191 12.84 -13.53 14.95
N HIS A 192 13.62 -12.48 15.18
CA HIS A 192 14.70 -12.48 16.15
C HIS A 192 14.25 -11.82 17.45
N SER A 193 14.29 -12.59 18.55
CA SER A 193 13.71 -12.20 19.85
C SER A 193 14.51 -11.13 20.60
N GLY A 194 15.77 -10.88 20.24
CA GLY A 194 16.62 -9.86 20.85
C GLY A 194 16.32 -8.42 20.39
N GLY A 195 15.36 -8.25 19.48
CA GLY A 195 14.92 -6.95 18.97
C GLY A 195 16.01 -6.22 18.20
N SER A 196 15.79 -4.94 17.89
CA SER A 196 16.83 -4.12 17.24
C SER A 196 18.00 -3.82 18.18
N LEU A 197 19.22 -3.66 17.63
CA LEU A 197 20.36 -3.12 18.36
C LEU A 197 20.07 -1.73 18.93
N GLN A 198 19.16 -0.95 18.35
CA GLN A 198 18.75 0.31 18.94
C GLN A 198 17.95 0.13 20.24
N GLN A 199 17.10 -0.90 20.32
CA GLN A 199 16.42 -1.26 21.57
C GLN A 199 17.39 -1.84 22.60
N ALA A 200 18.45 -2.52 22.13
CA ALA A 200 19.54 -3.02 22.95
C ALA A 200 20.42 -1.94 23.55
N PHE A 201 20.74 -0.93 22.73
CA PHE A 201 21.76 0.06 23.02
C PHE A 201 21.13 1.42 23.29
N ALA A 202 20.64 1.57 24.52
CA ALA A 202 20.80 2.82 25.25
C ALA A 202 22.26 3.05 25.68
N GLU A 203 23.14 2.03 25.63
CA GLU A 203 24.53 2.11 26.10
C GLU A 203 25.51 1.29 25.23
N HIS A 204 26.19 1.95 24.28
CA HIS A 204 27.41 1.54 23.52
C HIS A 204 27.23 1.06 22.07
N ARG A 205 28.23 1.38 21.23
CA ARG A 205 28.21 1.20 19.77
C ARG A 205 29.15 0.08 19.36
N THR A 206 28.69 -0.86 18.52
CA THR A 206 29.54 -1.70 17.67
C THR A 206 28.91 -1.81 16.28
N GLY A 207 29.73 -1.69 15.24
CA GLY A 207 29.31 -1.67 13.82
C GLY A 207 29.56 -3.02 13.13
N VAL A 208 28.71 -3.35 12.16
CA VAL A 208 28.75 -4.62 11.39
C VAL A 208 29.23 -4.35 9.96
N HIS A 209 30.07 -5.23 9.43
CA HIS A 209 30.73 -5.13 8.12
C HIS A 209 29.87 -5.75 7.00
N PHE A 210 29.47 -4.95 6.00
CA PHE A 210 28.94 -5.43 4.71
C PHE A 210 29.84 -4.92 3.58
N HIS A 211 30.76 -5.75 3.07
CA HIS A 211 31.57 -5.41 1.89
C HIS A 211 31.87 -6.58 0.92
N GLU A 212 31.42 -7.80 1.20
CA GLU A 212 31.85 -8.98 0.44
C GLU A 212 30.92 -9.34 -0.75
N ALA A 213 29.68 -8.83 -0.78
CA ALA A 213 28.69 -9.17 -1.81
C ALA A 213 28.65 -8.20 -3.02
N GLY A 214 29.48 -7.16 -3.07
CA GLY A 214 29.39 -6.11 -4.11
C GLY A 214 28.18 -5.17 -3.96
N TRP A 215 27.41 -5.31 -2.88
CA TRP A 215 26.31 -4.43 -2.48
C TRP A 215 26.71 -3.58 -1.28
N THR A 216 26.36 -2.29 -1.30
CA THR A 216 26.58 -1.38 -0.17
C THR A 216 25.24 -1.15 0.54
N HIS A 217 25.13 -1.57 1.81
CA HIS A 217 23.96 -1.27 2.62
C HIS A 217 23.95 0.23 2.96
N MET A 218 23.20 1.03 2.20
CA MET A 218 23.22 2.50 2.29
C MET A 218 22.53 3.06 3.56
N ASP A 219 21.89 2.21 4.37
CA ASP A 219 21.14 2.60 5.58
C ASP A 219 21.52 1.75 6.80
N ILE A 220 22.83 1.49 7.01
CA ILE A 220 23.27 0.83 8.26
C ILE A 220 23.05 1.80 9.42
N LYS A 221 22.08 1.50 10.28
CA LYS A 221 21.82 2.17 11.55
C LYS A 221 21.39 1.14 12.60
N LEU A 222 21.53 1.48 13.88
CA LEU A 222 21.22 0.57 14.99
C LEU A 222 19.77 0.05 14.97
N SER A 223 18.83 0.79 14.36
CA SER A 223 17.43 0.35 14.16
C SER A 223 17.31 -0.86 13.22
N ASN A 224 18.28 -1.02 12.33
CA ASN A 224 18.23 -1.95 11.21
C ASN A 224 19.13 -3.17 11.43
N VAL A 225 19.78 -3.27 12.60
CA VAL A 225 20.50 -4.48 13.02
C VAL A 225 19.66 -5.12 14.11
N VAL A 226 19.42 -6.42 14.06
CA VAL A 226 18.61 -7.16 15.03
C VAL A 226 19.45 -8.19 15.77
N ARG A 227 18.99 -8.67 16.92
CA ARG A 227 19.70 -9.70 17.70
C ARG A 227 18.88 -10.95 17.88
N ASP A 228 19.54 -12.10 17.87
CA ASP A 228 18.96 -13.36 18.33
C ASP A 228 18.77 -13.40 19.86
N ALA A 229 18.31 -14.54 20.38
CA ALA A 229 18.06 -14.74 21.80
C ALA A 229 19.34 -14.67 22.65
N GLU A 230 20.48 -14.99 22.04
CA GLU A 230 21.81 -15.03 22.64
C GLU A 230 22.53 -13.66 22.60
N GLY A 231 21.99 -12.70 21.84
CA GLY A 231 22.49 -11.34 21.72
C GLY A 231 23.45 -11.10 20.55
N THR A 232 23.59 -12.07 19.64
CA THR A 232 24.40 -11.97 18.42
C THR A 232 23.69 -11.07 17.39
N PRO A 233 24.38 -10.10 16.77
CA PRO A 233 23.78 -9.19 15.79
C PRO A 233 23.65 -9.79 14.38
N TYR A 234 22.55 -9.48 13.68
CA TYR A 234 22.20 -9.81 12.30
C TYR A 234 21.71 -8.59 11.53
#